data_AF-A0A2D6P3T7-F1
#
_entry.id   AF-A0A2D6P3T7-F1
#
_cell.length_a   1.000
_cell.length_b   1.000
_cell.length_c   1.000
_cell.angle_alpha   90.00
_cell.angle_beta   90.00
_cell.angle_gamma   90.00
#
_symmetry.space_group_name_H-M   'P 1'
#
loop_
_entity.id
_entity.type
_entity.pdbx_description
1 polymer ?
#
loop_
_entity_poly.entity_id
_entity_poly.type
_entity_poly.pdbx_seq_one_letter_code
_entity_poly.pdbx_strand_id
1 'polypeptide(L)' 'MPQAIIKLNEHEDRVLNIVKGKYGLKNKSQAINLVIEKYEKEFIEPELRPEYIEKLKRIQKEKPIKIGSINDFKKRYEE' A
#
# COMPACT_ATOMS: atom_id res chain seq x y z
N MET A 1 -7.53 -16.91 13.53
CA MET A 1 -7.61 -15.54 12.99
C MET A 1 -7.38 -14.57 14.13
N PRO A 2 -6.52 -13.56 13.98
CA PRO A 2 -6.38 -12.50 14.98
C PRO A 2 -7.72 -11.78 15.15
N GLN A 3 -8.07 -11.46 16.40
CA GLN A 3 -9.28 -10.73 16.76
C GLN A 3 -8.88 -9.47 17.51
N ALA A 4 -9.57 -8.36 17.23
CA ALA A 4 -9.35 -7.09 17.90
C ALA A 4 -10.67 -6.58 18.48
N ILE A 5 -10.62 -6.10 19.72
CA ILE A 5 -11.70 -5.33 20.33
C ILE A 5 -11.33 -3.86 20.16
N ILE A 6 -12.21 -3.11 19.48
CA ILE A 6 -12.03 -1.68 19.23
C ILE A 6 -13.15 -0.89 19.91
N LYS A 7 -12.80 0.27 20.45
CA LYS A 7 -13.78 1.25 20.92
C LYS A 7 -14.00 2.27 19.81
N LEU A 8 -15.25 2.47 19.45
CA LEU A 8 -15.66 3.46 18.45
C LEU A 8 -16.42 4.58 19.15
N ASN A 9 -16.17 5.81 18.74
CA ASN A 9 -17.03 6.93 19.09
C ASN A 9 -18.30 6.94 18.21
N GLU A 10 -19.28 7.78 18.55
CA GLU A 10 -20.55 7.84 17.83
C GLU A 10 -20.41 8.23 16.36
N HIS A 11 -19.38 9.03 16.02
CA HIS A 11 -19.15 9.45 14.64
C HIS A 11 -18.64 8.26 13.81
N GLU A 12 -17.62 7.57 14.32
CA GLU A 12 -17.05 6.38 13.68
C GLU A 12 -18.10 5.27 13.48
N ASP A 13 -18.97 5.04 14.47
CA ASP A 13 -20.04 4.06 14.35
C ASP A 13 -21.03 4.40 13.23
N ARG A 14 -21.40 5.68 13.11
CA ARG A 14 -22.28 6.18 12.05
C ARG A 14 -21.65 6.00 10.67
N VAL A 15 -20.36 6.33 10.53
CA VAL A 15 -19.63 6.14 9.28
C VAL A 15 -19.62 4.67 8.88
N LEU A 16 -19.31 3.75 9.80
CA LEU A 16 -19.31 2.31 9.51
C LEU A 16 -20.70 1.79 9.16
N ASN A 17 -21.78 2.31 9.77
CA ASN A 17 -23.15 1.93 9.39
C ASN A 17 -23.50 2.39 7.96
N ILE A 18 -23.07 3.59 7.55
CA ILE A 18 -23.26 4.08 6.18
C ILE A 18 -22.50 3.19 5.19
N VAL A 19 -21.23 2.88 5.47
CA VAL A 19 -20.43 1.97 4.63
C VAL A 19 -21.10 0.59 4.54
N LYS A 20 -21.51 0.03 5.67
CA LYS A 20 -22.21 -1.26 5.74
C LYS A 20 -23.45 -1.27 4.84
N GLY A 21 -24.29 -0.24 4.96
CA GLY A 21 -25.51 -0.10 4.16
C GLY A 21 -25.23 0.08 2.66
N LYS A 22 -24.29 0.97 2.31
CA LYS A 22 -23.91 1.27 0.93
C LYS A 22 -23.43 0.04 0.15
N TYR A 23 -22.71 -0.86 0.81
CA TYR A 23 -22.13 -2.06 0.19
C TYR A 23 -22.90 -3.35 0.52
N GLY A 24 -24.09 -3.26 1.14
CA GLY A 24 -24.92 -4.44 1.45
C GLY A 24 -24.26 -5.44 2.41
N LEU A 25 -23.39 -4.96 3.31
CA LEU A 25 -22.60 -5.81 4.21
C LEU A 25 -23.44 -6.27 5.41
N LYS A 26 -23.15 -7.47 5.92
CA LYS A 26 -23.95 -8.11 6.98
C LYS A 26 -23.67 -7.51 8.36
N ASN A 27 -22.41 -7.13 8.63
CA ASN A 27 -22.00 -6.64 9.95
C ASN A 27 -20.92 -5.55 9.86
N LYS A 28 -20.65 -4.90 11.00
CA LYS A 28 -19.65 -3.82 11.10
C LYS A 28 -18.22 -4.33 10.88
N SER A 29 -17.92 -5.58 11.23
CA SER A 29 -16.60 -6.17 10.97
C SER A 29 -16.29 -6.26 9.47
N GLN A 30 -17.27 -6.63 8.65
CA GLN A 30 -17.13 -6.60 7.19
C GLN A 30 -16.92 -5.19 6.65
N ALA A 31 -17.61 -4.19 7.22
CA ALA A 31 -17.42 -2.80 6.85
C ALA A 31 -16.00 -2.30 7.19
N ILE A 32 -15.47 -2.67 8.36
CA ILE A 32 -14.09 -2.35 8.75
C ILE A 32 -13.09 -3.00 7.79
N ASN A 33 -13.28 -4.28 7.45
CA ASN A 33 -12.39 -4.97 6.51
C ASN A 33 -12.36 -4.26 5.14
N LEU A 34 -13.53 -3.84 4.64
CA LEU A 34 -13.60 -3.09 3.38
C LEU A 34 -12.90 -1.72 3.46
N VAL A 35 -13.03 -1.02 4.60
CA VAL A 35 -12.31 0.25 4.82
C VAL A 35 -10.80 0.03 4.82
N ILE A 36 -10.31 -1.03 5.47
CA ILE A 36 -8.88 -1.39 5.49
C ILE A 36 -8.41 -1.71 4.08
N GLU A 37 -9.14 -2.53 3.31
CA GLU A 37 -8.79 -2.87 1.92
C GLU A 37 -8.72 -1.62 1.03
N LYS A 38 -9.68 -0.70 1.18
CA LYS A 38 -9.67 0.56 0.45
C LYS A 38 -8.51 1.45 0.86
N TYR A 39 -8.20 1.51 2.16
CA TYR A 39 -7.06 2.25 2.66
C TYR A 39 -5.74 1.68 2.12
N GLU A 40 -5.61 0.35 2.10
CA GLU A 40 -4.47 -0.35 1.52
C GLU A 40 -4.33 0.02 0.04
N LYS A 41 -5.39 -0.11 -0.76
CA LYS A 41 -5.34 0.18 -2.19
C LYS A 41 -5.07 1.65 -2.53
N GLU A 42 -5.60 2.58 -1.73
CA GLU A 42 -5.58 4.02 -2.04
C GLU A 42 -4.40 4.76 -1.39
N PHE A 43 -3.88 4.27 -0.26
CA PHE A 43 -2.90 5.01 0.56
C PHE A 43 -1.64 4.22 0.93
N ILE A 44 -1.69 2.89 0.86
CA ILE A 44 -0.50 2.05 1.04
C ILE A 44 -0.02 1.68 -0.36
N GLU A 45 1.25 1.91 -0.69
CA GLU A 45 1.76 1.23 -1.88
C GLU A 45 1.59 -0.27 -1.62
N PRO A 46 0.86 -1.02 -2.48
CA PRO A 46 0.72 -2.46 -2.30
C PRO A 46 2.13 -2.97 -2.11
N GLU A 47 2.38 -3.70 -1.01
CA GLU A 47 3.72 -4.11 -0.58
C GLU A 47 4.61 -4.34 -1.81
N LEU A 48 5.84 -3.79 -1.83
CA LEU A 48 6.74 -3.93 -2.98
C LEU A 48 6.61 -5.34 -3.53
N ARG A 49 6.05 -5.47 -4.75
CA ARG A 49 5.73 -6.79 -5.31
C ARG A 49 6.94 -7.71 -5.07
N PRO A 50 6.77 -8.96 -4.62
CA PRO A 50 7.90 -9.82 -4.28
C PRO A 50 8.99 -9.83 -5.37
N GLU A 51 8.59 -9.80 -6.63
CA GLU A 51 9.46 -9.68 -7.81
C GLU A 51 10.33 -8.40 -7.81
N TYR A 52 9.78 -7.26 -7.39
CA TYR A 52 10.51 -6.00 -7.27
C TYR A 52 11.49 -6.02 -6.10
N ILE A 53 11.13 -6.66 -4.98
CA ILE A 53 12.06 -6.88 -3.86
C ILE A 53 13.24 -7.74 -4.30
N GLU A 54 13.00 -8.81 -5.07
CA GLU A 54 14.07 -9.63 -5.63
C GLU A 54 14.97 -8.84 -6.59
N LYS A 55 14.38 -8.01 -7.45
CA LYS A 55 15.12 -7.11 -8.34
C LYS A 55 16.02 -6.17 -7.54
N LEU A 56 15.52 -5.52 -6.50
CA LEU A 56 16.31 -4.64 -5.64
C LEU A 56 17.44 -5.38 -4.92
N LYS A 57 17.18 -6.59 -4.42
CA LYS A 57 18.21 -7.46 -3.79
C LYS A 57 19.31 -7.86 -4.78
N ARG A 58 18.99 -8.02 -6.07
CA ARG A 58 20.00 -8.25 -7.13
C ARG A 58 20.83 -7.00 -7.37
N ILE A 59 20.18 -5.85 -7.57
CA ILE A 59 20.84 -4.55 -7.78
C ILE A 59 21.77 -4.20 -6.62
N GLN A 60 21.37 -4.47 -5.37
CA GLN A 60 22.20 -4.20 -4.19
C GLN A 60 23.53 -4.98 -4.18
N LYS A 61 23.57 -6.15 -4.84
CA LYS A 61 24.79 -6.97 -4.97
C LYS A 61 25.67 -6.53 -6.14
N GLU A 62 25.14 -5.73 -7.05
CA GLU A 62 25.90 -5.22 -8.19
C GLU A 62 26.83 -4.09 -7.75
N LYS A 63 27.94 -3.91 -8.48
CA LYS A 63 28.89 -2.83 -8.17
C LYS A 63 28.27 -1.48 -8.53
N PRO A 64 28.23 -0.50 -7.62
CA PRO A 64 27.70 0.82 -7.93
C PRO A 64 28.60 1.49 -8.97
N ILE A 65 27.97 2.07 -9.99
CA ILE A 65 28.65 2.83 -11.04
C ILE A 65 28.56 4.31 -10.68
N LYS A 66 29.71 4.98 -10.58
CA LYS A 66 29.75 6.43 -10.40
C LYS A 66 29.54 7.10 -11.75
N ILE A 67 28.38 7.72 -11.92
CA ILE A 67 28.01 8.39 -13.18
C ILE A 67 28.39 9.88 -13.16
N GLY A 68 28.53 10.49 -11.98
CA GLY A 68 28.95 11.89 -11.88
C GLY A 68 27.77 12.83 -12.10
N SER A 69 27.72 13.52 -13.24
CA SER A 69 26.68 14.51 -13.53
C SER A 69 25.50 13.93 -14.32
N ILE A 70 24.39 14.67 -14.35
CA ILE A 70 23.22 14.32 -15.19
C ILE A 70 23.59 14.28 -16.68
N ASN A 71 24.53 15.13 -17.12
CA ASN A 71 24.99 15.11 -18.52
C ASN A 71 25.76 13.83 -18.86
N ASP A 72 26.52 13.30 -17.91
CA ASP A 72 27.25 12.03 -18.06
C ASP A 72 26.30 10.82 -18.04
N PHE A 73 25.20 10.92 -17.28
CA PHE A 73 24.11 9.94 -17.31
C PHE A 73 23.47 9.86 -18.70
N LYS A 74 23.07 11.02 -19.24
CA LYS A 74 22.43 11.11 -20.55
C LYS A 74 23.32 10.56 -21.66
N LYS A 75 24.58 10.99 -21.73
CA LYS A 75 25.56 10.47 -22.70
C LYS A 75 25.73 8.95 -22.69
N ARG A 76 25.44 8.28 -21.58
CA ARG A 76 25.64 6.84 -21.41
C ARG A 76 24.41 6.01 -21.77
N TYR A 77 23.21 6.55 -21.61
CA TYR A 77 21.96 5.77 -21.66
C TYR A 77 20.86 6.39 -22.54
N GLU A 78 21.00 7.65 -22.96
CA GLU A 78 20.07 8.35 -23.83
C GLU A 78 20.88 8.87 -25.03
N GLU A 79 20.96 8.09 -26.11
CA GLU A 79 21.37 8.61 -27.44
C GLU A 79 20.31 9.56 -28.01
#